data_AF-A0AAN5YXF2-F1
#
_entry.id   AF-A0AAN5YXF2-F1
#
_cell.length_a   1.000
_cell.length_b   1.000
_cell.length_c   1.000
_cell.angle_alpha   90.00
_cell.angle_beta   90.00
_cell.angle_gamma   90.00
#
_symmetry.space_group_name_H-M   'P 1'
#
loop_
_entity.id
_entity.type
_entity.pdbx_description
1 polymer ?
#
loop_
_entity_poly.entity_id
_entity_poly.type
_entity_poly.pdbx_seq_one_letter_code
_entity_poly.pdbx_strand_id
1 'polypeptide(L)'
;MACHSAGHCSSTGCVTVQHLAEKLPLIEGIILVIHCFGFFGILIPLWVLSPRPAASDVFGSIEDRGGWGNNGLACLVGLVGPIYALIVQFKGPDSAVHMSEEIRDASRVLPLGMIWTLILNGSTGFVMIVTLAFCVGDIDHVLESQTGFAFIQVFLNSTGSVRAATGMTVVIMAMQFCAAISNVATTSRQVYAFARDKGLPFSDYLSKVNPTFTVPLNALCMSLVIVSLLSLINIGSSVAFNAIMSLGTAALLSSYIISITCVRLRRWRNQPLPPARWTMGRFTPFVDTVSILVLSIIWVFSFFPLTEKVNPTSMNWSVVIFGGVILLSLVYYQLHAKKVYKGPVTRVNVMAE
;
A
#
# COMPACT_ATOMS: atom_id res chain seq x y z
N MET A 1 40.28 -16.37 16.37
CA MET A 1 40.50 -14.92 16.15
C MET A 1 39.88 -14.46 14.82
N ALA A 2 38.65 -14.87 14.51
CA ALA A 2 37.98 -14.54 13.24
C ALA A 2 36.44 -14.53 13.36
N CYS A 3 35.89 -13.82 14.35
CA CYS A 3 34.44 -13.63 14.53
C CYS A 3 34.02 -12.15 14.67
N HIS A 4 34.88 -11.19 14.28
CA HIS A 4 34.62 -9.76 14.54
C HIS A 4 34.23 -8.89 13.33
N SER A 5 34.09 -9.45 12.12
CA SER A 5 33.98 -8.64 10.89
C SER A 5 32.58 -8.59 10.24
N ALA A 6 31.61 -9.42 10.63
CA ALA A 6 30.31 -9.49 9.92
C ALA A 6 29.19 -8.62 10.54
N GLY A 7 29.38 -8.08 11.75
CA GLY A 7 28.34 -7.33 12.48
C GLY A 7 28.27 -5.82 12.20
N HIS A 8 29.25 -5.24 11.50
CA HIS A 8 29.33 -3.78 11.32
C HIS A 8 28.65 -3.25 10.05
N CYS A 9 28.30 -4.10 9.08
CA CYS A 9 27.68 -3.65 7.82
C CYS A 9 26.14 -3.58 7.89
N SER A 10 25.52 -4.33 8.82
CA SER A 10 24.06 -4.31 9.04
C SER A 10 23.62 -3.20 10.01
N SER A 11 24.52 -2.70 10.85
CA SER A 11 24.21 -1.67 11.85
C SER A 11 24.15 -0.26 11.25
N THR A 12 24.98 0.09 10.26
CA THR A 12 25.00 1.43 9.65
C THR A 12 23.71 1.76 8.89
N GLY A 13 23.15 0.79 8.16
CA GLY A 13 21.85 0.97 7.49
C GLY A 13 20.69 1.19 8.46
N CYS A 14 20.62 0.37 9.52
CA CYS A 14 19.59 0.52 10.57
C CYS A 14 19.74 1.83 11.35
N VAL A 15 20.97 2.25 11.69
CA VAL A 15 21.25 3.50 12.42
C VAL A 15 20.90 4.73 11.58
N THR A 16 21.10 4.67 10.25
CA THR A 16 20.73 5.77 9.34
C THR A 16 19.22 5.93 9.22
N VAL A 17 18.49 4.82 9.07
CA VAL A 17 17.01 4.82 9.06
C VAL A 17 16.46 5.31 10.41
N GLN A 18 17.16 5.03 11.50
CA GLN A 18 16.78 5.45 12.84
C GLN A 18 17.00 6.94 13.12
N HIS A 19 18.13 7.52 12.68
CA HIS A 19 18.31 8.99 12.70
C HIS A 19 17.25 9.72 11.87
N LEU A 20 16.77 9.08 10.81
CA LEU A 20 15.62 9.57 10.05
C LEU A 20 14.30 9.41 10.82
N ALA A 21 14.10 8.31 11.55
CA ALA A 21 12.87 8.04 12.29
C ALA A 21 12.61 9.04 13.44
N GLU A 22 13.66 9.55 14.10
CA GLU A 22 13.52 10.62 15.11
C GLU A 22 13.18 11.98 14.47
N LYS A 23 13.60 12.20 13.22
CA LYS A 23 13.28 13.39 12.41
C LYS A 23 12.04 13.20 11.54
N LEU A 24 11.30 12.11 11.72
CA LEU A 24 10.19 11.72 10.85
C LEU A 24 9.15 12.84 10.69
N PRO A 25 8.72 13.57 11.75
CA PRO A 25 7.74 14.66 11.57
C PRO A 25 8.26 15.81 10.69
N LEU A 26 9.56 16.13 10.79
CA LEU A 26 10.18 17.18 9.97
C LEU A 26 10.36 16.71 8.53
N ILE A 27 10.73 15.44 8.34
CA ILE A 27 10.85 14.80 7.03
C ILE A 27 9.48 14.71 6.36
N GLU A 28 8.43 14.31 7.08
CA GLU A 28 7.04 14.28 6.61
C GLU A 28 6.56 15.67 6.16
N GLY A 29 6.90 16.71 6.92
CA GLY A 29 6.61 18.10 6.53
C GLY A 29 7.30 18.50 5.21
N ILE A 30 8.59 18.16 5.05
CA ILE A 30 9.34 18.41 3.81
C ILE A 30 8.76 17.59 2.64
N ILE A 31 8.41 16.32 2.88
CA ILE A 31 7.79 15.45 1.89
C ILE A 31 6.46 16.02 1.42
N LEU A 32 5.64 16.55 2.34
CA LEU A 32 4.37 17.18 1.98
C LEU A 32 4.58 18.38 1.04
N VAL A 33 5.58 19.22 1.35
CA VAL A 33 5.97 20.35 0.49
C VAL A 33 6.42 19.85 -0.88
N ILE A 34 7.33 18.88 -0.94
CA ILE A 34 7.81 18.28 -2.20
C ILE A 34 6.65 17.62 -2.96
N HIS A 35 5.70 17.00 -2.28
CA HIS A 35 4.54 16.36 -2.89
C HIS A 35 3.63 17.40 -3.54
N CYS A 36 3.30 18.49 -2.83
CA CYS A 36 2.49 19.57 -3.37
C CYS A 36 3.17 20.26 -4.56
N PHE A 37 4.44 20.65 -4.44
CA PHE A 37 5.16 21.32 -5.53
C PHE A 37 5.50 20.37 -6.68
N GLY A 38 5.86 19.12 -6.37
CA GLY A 38 6.17 18.08 -7.34
C GLY A 38 4.94 17.69 -8.17
N PHE A 39 3.75 17.69 -7.57
CA PHE A 39 2.49 17.52 -8.30
C PHE A 39 2.35 18.57 -9.40
N PHE A 40 2.46 19.86 -9.07
CA PHE A 40 2.41 20.93 -10.08
C PHE A 40 3.59 20.90 -11.05
N GLY A 41 4.77 20.52 -10.55
CA GLY A 41 5.99 20.36 -11.36
C GLY A 41 5.88 19.26 -12.42
N ILE A 42 5.00 18.28 -12.24
CA ILE A 42 4.70 17.24 -13.25
C ILE A 42 3.49 17.64 -14.09
N LEU A 43 2.43 18.15 -13.46
CA LEU A 43 1.17 18.50 -14.12
C LEU A 43 1.35 19.59 -15.17
N ILE A 44 2.04 20.69 -14.83
CA ILE A 44 2.18 21.86 -15.70
C ILE A 44 2.94 21.52 -17.00
N PRO A 45 4.11 20.86 -16.97
CA PRO A 45 4.80 20.48 -18.20
C PRO A 45 3.97 19.56 -19.10
N LEU A 46 3.24 18.59 -18.53
CA LEU A 46 2.36 17.72 -19.30
C LEU A 46 1.24 18.51 -19.98
N TRP A 47 0.62 19.44 -19.27
CA TRP A 47 -0.46 20.24 -19.84
C TRP A 47 0.02 21.20 -20.91
N VAL A 48 1.20 21.79 -20.74
CA VAL A 48 1.70 22.82 -21.66
C VAL A 48 2.33 22.21 -22.91
N LEU A 49 3.05 21.08 -22.77
CA LEU A 49 3.91 20.55 -23.82
C LEU A 49 3.30 19.35 -24.57
N SER A 50 2.35 18.63 -23.96
CA SER A 50 1.82 17.40 -24.56
C SER A 50 0.79 17.68 -25.67
N PRO A 51 0.91 17.06 -26.85
CA PRO A 51 -0.14 17.09 -27.88
C PRO A 51 -1.38 16.34 -27.38
N ARG A 52 -2.56 16.97 -27.50
CA ARG A 52 -3.80 16.44 -26.92
C ARG A 52 -4.71 15.83 -28.00
N PRO A 53 -5.09 14.56 -27.88
CA PRO A 53 -6.12 13.96 -28.74
C PRO A 53 -7.50 14.56 -28.43
N ALA A 54 -8.47 14.30 -29.32
CA ALA A 54 -9.85 14.73 -29.09
C ALA A 54 -10.43 14.02 -27.86
N ALA A 55 -11.27 14.72 -27.09
CA ALA A 55 -11.89 14.15 -25.90
C ALA A 55 -12.77 12.91 -26.21
N SER A 56 -13.30 12.82 -27.43
CA SER A 56 -14.03 11.63 -27.93
C SER A 56 -13.16 10.39 -27.93
N ASP A 57 -11.87 10.52 -28.23
CA ASP A 57 -10.97 9.38 -28.36
C ASP A 57 -10.57 8.86 -26.99
N VAL A 58 -10.44 9.75 -26.00
CA VAL A 58 -10.07 9.41 -24.62
C VAL A 58 -11.25 8.80 -23.85
N PHE A 59 -12.47 9.35 -24.00
CA PHE A 59 -13.64 8.88 -23.25
C PHE A 59 -14.53 7.90 -24.02
N GLY A 60 -14.41 7.84 -25.35
CA GLY A 60 -15.27 7.05 -26.21
C GLY A 60 -14.66 5.76 -26.74
N SER A 61 -13.34 5.56 -26.63
CA SER A 61 -12.69 4.33 -27.06
C SER A 61 -12.66 3.29 -25.92
N ILE A 62 -13.10 2.07 -26.23
CA ILE A 62 -12.94 0.90 -25.35
C ILE A 62 -12.20 -0.15 -26.15
N GLU A 63 -10.98 -0.47 -25.72
CA GLU A 63 -10.14 -1.48 -26.37
C GLU A 63 -9.96 -2.69 -25.44
N ASP A 64 -10.37 -3.87 -25.91
CA ASP A 64 -10.05 -5.13 -25.24
C ASP A 64 -8.68 -5.64 -25.71
N ARG A 65 -7.65 -5.23 -24.99
CA ARG A 65 -6.26 -5.71 -25.20
C ARG A 65 -5.98 -7.04 -24.49
N GLY A 66 -6.90 -7.49 -23.63
CA GLY A 66 -6.77 -8.75 -22.89
C GLY A 66 -7.25 -9.97 -23.70
N GLY A 67 -7.99 -9.74 -24.79
CA GLY A 67 -8.54 -10.79 -25.63
C GLY A 67 -9.72 -11.52 -24.99
N TRP A 68 -10.40 -10.90 -24.02
CA TRP A 68 -11.50 -11.50 -23.27
C TRP A 68 -12.80 -11.63 -24.08
N GLY A 69 -12.87 -11.02 -25.27
CA GLY A 69 -13.98 -11.15 -26.23
C GLY A 69 -15.26 -10.44 -25.79
N ASN A 70 -15.26 -9.80 -24.62
CA ASN A 70 -16.37 -9.04 -24.07
C ASN A 70 -15.86 -7.78 -23.37
N ASN A 71 -16.23 -6.62 -23.90
CA ASN A 71 -15.84 -5.31 -23.37
C ASN A 71 -16.22 -5.12 -21.89
N GLY A 72 -17.32 -5.72 -21.43
CA GLY A 72 -17.72 -5.66 -20.02
C GLY A 72 -16.77 -6.43 -19.11
N LEU A 73 -16.33 -7.61 -19.53
CA LEU A 73 -15.37 -8.42 -18.77
C LEU A 73 -13.97 -7.82 -18.85
N ALA A 74 -13.56 -7.34 -20.02
CA ALA A 74 -12.31 -6.59 -20.20
C ALA A 74 -12.28 -5.33 -19.31
N CYS A 75 -13.41 -4.63 -19.17
CA CYS A 75 -13.54 -3.49 -18.25
C CYS A 75 -13.40 -3.92 -16.78
N LEU A 76 -14.03 -5.02 -16.35
CA LEU A 76 -13.92 -5.52 -14.97
C LEU A 76 -12.49 -5.98 -14.62
N VAL A 77 -11.80 -6.65 -15.56
CA VAL A 77 -10.39 -7.03 -15.41
C VAL A 77 -9.49 -5.79 -15.44
N GLY A 78 -9.76 -4.83 -16.34
CA GLY A 78 -9.04 -3.57 -16.44
C GLY A 78 -9.22 -2.67 -15.21
N LEU A 79 -10.37 -2.78 -14.52
CA LEU A 79 -10.67 -2.02 -13.29
C LEU A 79 -9.66 -2.33 -12.17
N VAL A 80 -9.04 -3.52 -12.18
CA VAL A 80 -8.04 -3.92 -11.17
C VAL A 80 -6.88 -2.92 -11.09
N GLY A 81 -6.43 -2.36 -12.21
CA GLY A 81 -5.33 -1.38 -12.23
C GLY A 81 -5.67 -0.07 -11.49
N PRO A 82 -6.73 0.65 -11.89
CA PRO A 82 -7.21 1.82 -11.17
C PRO A 82 -7.56 1.54 -9.71
N ILE A 83 -8.15 0.38 -9.40
CA ILE A 83 -8.42 -0.01 -8.03
C ILE A 83 -7.12 -0.21 -7.25
N TYR A 84 -6.11 -0.85 -7.82
CA TYR A 84 -4.81 -1.01 -7.18
C TYR A 84 -4.21 0.37 -6.85
N ALA A 85 -4.25 1.30 -7.81
CA ALA A 85 -3.79 2.67 -7.59
C ALA A 85 -4.56 3.36 -6.46
N LEU A 86 -5.89 3.23 -6.43
CA LEU A 86 -6.73 3.75 -5.36
C LEU A 86 -6.39 3.11 -4.01
N ILE A 87 -6.28 1.79 -3.92
CA ILE A 87 -5.92 1.09 -2.69
C ILE A 87 -4.55 1.55 -2.18
N VAL A 88 -3.56 1.67 -3.06
CA VAL A 88 -2.23 2.17 -2.70
C VAL A 88 -2.31 3.61 -2.17
N GLN A 89 -3.11 4.48 -2.79
CA GLN A 89 -3.36 5.84 -2.29
C GLN A 89 -4.07 5.84 -0.93
N PHE A 90 -4.95 4.86 -0.68
CA PHE A 90 -5.69 4.70 0.57
C PHE A 90 -4.92 3.98 1.69
N LYS A 91 -3.73 3.44 1.43
CA LYS A 91 -2.85 2.92 2.49
C LYS A 91 -2.38 4.02 3.45
N GLY A 92 -2.26 5.27 2.98
CA GLY A 92 -1.87 6.41 3.83
C GLY A 92 -2.79 6.58 5.06
N PRO A 93 -4.11 6.72 4.86
CA PRO A 93 -5.10 6.73 5.96
C PRO A 93 -5.02 5.52 6.90
N ASP A 94 -4.76 4.31 6.37
CA ASP A 94 -4.65 3.09 7.16
C ASP A 94 -3.47 3.16 8.15
N SER A 95 -2.33 3.69 7.70
CA SER A 95 -1.16 3.91 8.56
C SER A 95 -1.50 4.74 9.81
N ALA A 96 -2.34 5.76 9.67
CA ALA A 96 -2.76 6.61 10.79
C ALA A 96 -3.61 5.84 11.83
N VAL A 97 -4.33 4.79 11.42
CA VAL A 97 -5.11 3.93 12.33
C VAL A 97 -4.19 3.11 13.24
N HIS A 98 -3.09 2.58 12.68
CA HIS A 98 -2.07 1.84 13.45
C HIS A 98 -1.30 2.71 14.44
N MET A 99 -1.39 4.04 14.28
CA MET A 99 -0.80 5.05 15.16
C MET A 99 -1.87 5.78 15.99
N SER A 100 -3.08 5.23 16.08
CA SER A 100 -4.17 5.88 16.81
C SER A 100 -3.88 6.11 18.29
N GLU A 101 -3.00 5.30 18.90
CA GLU A 101 -2.53 5.48 20.28
C GLU A 101 -1.70 6.77 20.46
N GLU A 102 -1.07 7.28 19.39
CA GLU A 102 -0.25 8.51 19.40
C GLU A 102 -1.07 9.78 19.09
N ILE A 103 -2.33 9.61 18.65
CA ILE A 103 -3.20 10.73 18.23
C ILE A 103 -4.06 11.21 19.40
N ARG A 104 -3.94 12.50 19.73
CA ARG A 104 -4.83 13.16 20.70
C ARG A 104 -6.26 13.18 20.16
N ASP A 105 -7.20 12.61 20.94
CA ASP A 105 -8.61 12.46 20.56
C ASP A 105 -8.83 11.72 19.23
N ALA A 106 -8.16 10.55 19.10
CA ALA A 106 -8.23 9.70 17.91
C ALA A 106 -9.66 9.42 17.44
N SER A 107 -10.63 9.26 18.35
CA SER A 107 -12.04 8.98 17.98
C SER A 107 -12.70 10.08 17.13
N ARG A 108 -12.19 11.32 17.13
CA ARG A 108 -12.72 12.42 16.32
C ARG A 108 -11.76 12.83 15.21
N VAL A 109 -10.47 12.93 15.52
CA VAL A 109 -9.46 13.44 14.58
C VAL A 109 -9.18 12.43 13.47
N LEU A 110 -9.10 11.14 13.80
CA LEU A 110 -8.75 10.09 12.83
C LEU A 110 -9.79 9.96 11.71
N PRO A 111 -11.12 9.85 11.96
CA PRO A 111 -12.10 9.75 10.89
C PRO A 111 -12.10 10.98 9.96
N LEU A 112 -11.96 12.19 10.53
CA LEU A 112 -11.87 13.42 9.75
C LEU A 112 -10.60 13.46 8.89
N GLY A 113 -9.47 13.02 9.44
CA GLY A 113 -8.22 12.90 8.70
C GLY A 113 -8.34 11.94 7.51
N MET A 114 -9.00 10.78 7.71
CA MET A 114 -9.24 9.81 6.64
C MET A 114 -10.08 10.42 5.51
N ILE A 115 -11.13 11.18 5.83
CA ILE A 115 -11.99 11.85 4.84
C ILE A 115 -11.22 12.91 4.07
N TRP A 116 -10.48 13.79 4.75
CA TRP A 116 -9.69 14.82 4.09
C TRP A 116 -8.61 14.23 3.18
N THR A 117 -7.98 13.14 3.63
CA THR A 117 -6.97 12.43 2.83
C THR A 117 -7.59 11.83 1.58
N LEU A 118 -8.79 11.24 1.70
CA LEU A 118 -9.57 10.75 0.56
C LEU A 118 -9.89 11.87 -0.43
N ILE A 119 -10.36 13.02 0.04
CA ILE A 119 -10.74 14.14 -0.84
C ILE A 119 -9.50 14.71 -1.55
N LEU A 120 -8.41 14.97 -0.81
CA LEU A 120 -7.21 15.57 -1.37
C LEU A 120 -6.48 14.61 -2.32
N ASN A 121 -6.17 13.39 -1.89
CA ASN A 121 -5.47 12.43 -2.74
C ASN A 121 -6.35 11.90 -3.87
N GLY A 122 -7.65 11.72 -3.63
CA GLY A 122 -8.59 11.31 -4.66
C GLY A 122 -8.75 12.36 -5.76
N SER A 123 -8.83 13.64 -5.41
CA SER A 123 -8.94 14.73 -6.39
C SER A 123 -7.65 14.92 -7.19
N THR A 124 -6.47 14.93 -6.55
CA THR A 124 -5.18 15.05 -7.25
C THR A 124 -4.90 13.82 -8.12
N GLY A 125 -5.19 12.63 -7.61
CA GLY A 125 -5.09 11.37 -8.36
C GLY A 125 -6.00 11.34 -9.59
N PHE A 126 -7.25 11.78 -9.45
CA PHE A 126 -8.19 11.88 -10.56
C PHE A 126 -7.68 12.85 -11.65
N VAL A 127 -7.23 14.05 -11.27
CA VAL A 127 -6.66 15.03 -12.22
C VAL A 127 -5.46 14.44 -12.96
N MET A 128 -4.58 13.70 -12.27
CA MET A 128 -3.41 13.08 -12.89
C MET A 128 -3.77 11.92 -13.83
N ILE A 129 -4.74 11.08 -13.48
CA ILE A 129 -5.21 9.99 -14.35
C ILE A 129 -5.80 10.56 -15.64
N VAL A 130 -6.66 11.58 -15.53
CA VAL A 130 -7.22 12.27 -16.71
C VAL A 130 -6.09 12.89 -17.53
N THR A 131 -5.14 13.57 -16.88
CA THR A 131 -3.99 14.17 -17.58
C THR A 131 -3.19 13.13 -18.36
N LEU A 132 -2.84 12.01 -17.73
CA LEU A 132 -2.09 10.94 -18.40
C LEU A 132 -2.88 10.31 -19.55
N ALA A 133 -4.19 10.14 -19.41
CA ALA A 133 -5.05 9.65 -20.49
C ALA A 133 -5.01 10.55 -21.73
N PHE A 134 -4.93 11.88 -21.55
CA PHE A 134 -4.74 12.82 -22.65
C PHE A 134 -3.29 12.90 -23.17
N CYS A 135 -2.29 12.54 -22.37
CA CYS A 135 -0.87 12.68 -22.73
C CYS A 135 -0.22 11.39 -23.25
N VAL A 136 -0.90 10.24 -23.15
CA VAL A 136 -0.30 8.93 -23.43
C VAL A 136 0.06 8.76 -24.91
N GLY A 137 -0.73 9.34 -25.82
CA GLY A 137 -0.56 9.18 -27.25
C GLY A 137 -0.71 7.71 -27.69
N ASP A 138 0.24 7.22 -28.47
CA ASP A 138 0.28 5.84 -28.92
C ASP A 138 0.67 4.88 -27.77
N ILE A 139 -0.32 4.12 -27.29
CA ILE A 139 -0.18 3.20 -26.16
C ILE A 139 0.80 2.06 -26.50
N ASP A 140 0.81 1.56 -27.73
CA ASP A 140 1.65 0.40 -28.10
C ASP A 140 3.12 0.80 -28.04
N HIS A 141 3.46 1.98 -28.57
CA HIS A 141 4.81 2.53 -28.46
C HIS A 141 5.25 2.77 -27.00
N VAL A 142 4.33 3.20 -26.13
CA VAL A 142 4.62 3.45 -24.72
C VAL A 142 4.86 2.14 -23.94
N LEU A 143 4.08 1.10 -24.23
CA LEU A 143 4.19 -0.22 -23.59
C LEU A 143 5.42 -1.00 -24.05
N GLU A 144 5.83 -0.85 -25.30
CA GLU A 144 7.02 -1.49 -25.87
C GLU A 144 8.33 -0.71 -25.60
N SER A 145 8.25 0.42 -24.89
CA SER A 145 9.40 1.28 -24.69
C SER A 145 10.54 0.58 -23.95
N GLN A 146 11.78 0.83 -24.41
CA GLN A 146 13.00 0.29 -23.80
C GLN A 146 13.25 0.79 -22.37
N THR A 147 12.52 1.83 -21.93
CA THR A 147 12.61 2.35 -20.57
C THR A 147 12.05 1.37 -19.53
N GLY A 148 11.22 0.41 -19.96
CA GLY A 148 10.57 -0.57 -19.07
C GLY A 148 9.46 0.01 -18.19
N PHE A 149 9.22 1.33 -18.25
CA PHE A 149 8.20 2.02 -17.46
C PHE A 149 7.43 3.03 -18.31
N ALA A 150 6.15 2.75 -18.57
CA ALA A 150 5.28 3.55 -19.43
C ALA A 150 5.27 5.06 -19.09
N PHE A 151 5.24 5.42 -17.80
CA PHE A 151 5.16 6.82 -17.39
C PHE A 151 6.41 7.64 -17.77
N ILE A 152 7.59 7.02 -17.84
CA ILE A 152 8.83 7.68 -18.25
C ILE A 152 8.76 8.03 -19.73
N GLN A 153 8.25 7.09 -20.55
CA GLN A 153 8.07 7.32 -21.98
C GLN A 153 7.05 8.42 -22.25
N VAL A 154 5.95 8.48 -21.47
CA VAL A 154 4.97 9.57 -21.58
C VAL A 154 5.59 10.93 -21.29
N PHE A 155 6.48 11.02 -20.30
CA PHE A 155 7.21 12.26 -20.00
C PHE A 155 8.15 12.65 -21.13
N LEU A 156 8.84 11.67 -21.74
CA LEU A 156 9.72 11.92 -22.87
C LEU A 156 8.94 12.39 -24.10
N ASN A 157 7.84 11.72 -24.43
CA ASN A 157 6.97 12.05 -25.56
C ASN A 157 6.36 13.44 -25.39
N SER A 158 5.95 13.80 -24.16
CA SER A 158 5.33 15.09 -23.88
C SER A 158 6.34 16.24 -23.84
N THR A 159 7.54 16.03 -23.28
CA THR A 159 8.53 17.11 -23.12
C THR A 159 9.48 17.26 -24.30
N GLY A 160 9.61 16.24 -25.15
CA GLY A 160 10.57 16.19 -26.26
C GLY A 160 12.04 16.25 -25.83
N SER A 161 12.33 16.16 -24.53
CA SER A 161 13.67 16.37 -23.98
C SER A 161 13.98 15.36 -22.89
N VAL A 162 15.06 14.59 -23.10
CA VAL A 162 15.55 13.60 -22.13
C VAL A 162 15.85 14.26 -20.79
N ARG A 163 16.42 15.47 -20.78
CA ARG A 163 16.78 16.18 -19.53
C ARG A 163 15.54 16.52 -18.69
N ALA A 164 14.46 16.97 -19.34
CA ALA A 164 13.21 17.30 -18.67
C ALA A 164 12.52 16.03 -18.12
N ALA A 165 12.43 14.99 -18.95
CA ALA A 165 11.86 13.70 -18.55
C ALA A 165 12.63 13.05 -17.38
N THR A 166 13.97 13.10 -17.39
CA THR A 166 14.81 12.63 -16.29
C THR A 166 14.57 13.44 -15.02
N GLY A 167 14.49 14.77 -15.11
CA GLY A 167 14.19 15.64 -13.96
C GLY A 167 12.86 15.29 -13.29
N MET A 168 11.79 15.14 -14.08
CA MET A 168 10.48 14.72 -13.58
C MET A 168 10.52 13.32 -12.94
N THR A 169 11.26 12.39 -13.55
CA THR A 169 11.42 11.03 -13.03
C THR A 169 12.17 11.00 -11.68
N VAL A 170 13.23 11.80 -11.53
CA VAL A 170 13.99 11.90 -10.28
C VAL A 170 13.12 12.42 -9.13
N VAL A 171 12.22 13.36 -9.38
CA VAL A 171 11.26 13.85 -8.38
C VAL A 171 10.36 12.71 -7.89
N ILE A 172 9.83 11.88 -8.81
CA ILE A 172 9.02 10.70 -8.44
C ILE A 172 9.85 9.69 -7.64
N MET A 173 11.07 9.40 -8.06
CA MET A 173 11.96 8.47 -7.33
C MET A 173 12.26 8.96 -5.92
N ALA A 174 12.53 10.26 -5.75
CA ALA A 174 12.75 10.85 -4.43
C ALA A 174 11.53 10.72 -3.52
N MET A 175 10.33 10.96 -4.05
CA MET A 175 9.07 10.74 -3.32
C MET A 175 8.88 9.27 -2.94
N GLN A 176 9.16 8.34 -3.86
CA GLN A 176 9.02 6.91 -3.61
C GLN A 176 9.99 6.41 -2.52
N PHE A 177 11.22 6.92 -2.51
CA PHE A 177 12.20 6.62 -1.46
C PHE A 177 11.71 7.08 -0.08
N CYS A 178 11.18 8.29 0.00
CA CYS A 178 10.59 8.83 1.24
C CYS A 178 9.38 8.02 1.72
N ALA A 179 8.50 7.62 0.80
CA ALA A 179 7.37 6.76 1.10
C ALA A 179 7.80 5.36 1.59
N ALA A 180 8.88 4.81 1.03
CA ALA A 180 9.42 3.52 1.46
C ALA A 180 9.90 3.55 2.92
N ILE A 181 10.59 4.61 3.34
CA ILE A 181 11.02 4.80 4.74
C ILE A 181 9.81 4.82 5.68
N SER A 182 8.77 5.57 5.31
CA SER A 182 7.54 5.69 6.09
C SER A 182 6.83 4.33 6.23
N ASN A 183 6.74 3.57 5.14
CA ASN A 183 6.13 2.23 5.15
C ASN A 183 6.90 1.24 6.04
N VAL A 184 8.24 1.29 6.03
CA VAL A 184 9.06 0.44 6.91
C VAL A 184 8.85 0.80 8.37
N ALA A 185 8.73 2.10 8.69
CA ALA A 185 8.43 2.56 10.04
C ALA A 185 7.08 1.99 10.52
N THR A 186 6.01 2.12 9.72
CA THR A 186 4.68 1.55 10.05
C THR A 186 4.73 0.03 10.20
N THR A 187 5.40 -0.67 9.29
CA THR A 187 5.55 -2.14 9.34
C THR A 187 6.22 -2.58 10.65
N SER A 188 7.29 -1.89 11.06
CA SER A 188 8.00 -2.22 12.30
C SER A 188 7.10 -2.10 13.54
N ARG A 189 6.19 -1.11 13.56
CA ARG A 189 5.22 -0.91 14.66
C ARG A 189 4.15 -2.00 14.69
N GLN A 190 3.66 -2.42 13.53
CA GLN A 190 2.70 -3.53 13.44
C GLN A 190 3.32 -4.85 13.92
N VAL A 191 4.56 -5.15 13.48
CA VAL A 191 5.33 -6.32 13.94
C VAL A 191 5.54 -6.27 15.45
N TYR A 192 5.91 -5.10 15.98
CA TYR A 192 6.08 -4.90 17.42
C TYR A 192 4.77 -5.12 18.20
N ALA A 193 3.67 -4.50 17.78
CA ALA A 193 2.38 -4.64 18.45
C ALA A 193 1.90 -6.10 18.45
N PHE A 194 2.07 -6.81 17.33
CA PHE A 194 1.71 -8.22 17.25
C PHE A 194 2.65 -9.13 18.04
N ALA A 195 3.94 -8.80 18.13
CA ALA A 195 4.89 -9.48 19.01
C ALA A 195 4.60 -9.24 20.49
N ARG A 196 4.18 -8.03 20.88
CA ARG A 196 3.76 -7.68 22.26
C ARG A 196 2.61 -8.57 22.73
N ASP A 197 1.67 -8.86 21.83
CA ASP A 197 0.53 -9.73 22.10
C ASP A 197 0.86 -11.24 21.93
N LYS A 198 2.15 -11.58 21.80
CA LYS A 198 2.67 -12.95 21.59
C LYS A 198 2.10 -13.65 20.36
N GLY A 199 1.73 -12.88 19.33
CA GLY A 199 1.20 -13.40 18.07
C GLY A 199 2.26 -13.87 17.08
N LEU A 200 3.53 -13.51 17.29
CA LEU A 200 4.66 -13.89 16.42
C LEU A 200 5.61 -14.89 17.08
N PRO A 201 6.28 -15.75 16.28
CA PRO A 201 7.45 -16.48 16.76
C PRO A 201 8.54 -15.49 17.19
N PHE A 202 9.31 -15.85 18.22
CA PHE A 202 10.32 -14.96 18.83
C PHE A 202 9.75 -13.63 19.36
N SER A 203 8.49 -13.64 19.81
CA SER A 203 7.80 -12.48 20.39
C SER A 203 8.60 -11.80 21.51
N ASP A 204 9.29 -12.55 22.37
CA ASP A 204 10.13 -11.99 23.45
C ASP A 204 11.34 -11.20 22.94
N TYR A 205 11.82 -11.45 21.73
CA TYR A 205 12.90 -10.68 21.10
C TYR A 205 12.36 -9.48 20.34
N LEU A 206 11.28 -9.67 19.57
CA LEU A 206 10.67 -8.64 18.72
C LEU A 206 9.90 -7.57 19.51
N SER A 207 9.39 -7.91 20.69
CA SER A 207 8.68 -6.97 21.58
C SER A 207 9.61 -6.17 22.51
N LYS A 208 10.93 -6.34 22.42
CA LYS A 208 11.88 -5.54 23.20
C LYS A 208 12.08 -4.16 22.58
N VAL A 209 11.91 -3.13 23.41
CA VAL A 209 12.23 -1.73 23.09
C VAL A 209 13.40 -1.31 23.95
N ASN A 210 14.41 -0.65 23.36
CA ASN A 210 15.56 -0.14 24.11
C ASN A 210 15.16 1.12 24.89
N PRO A 211 15.58 1.30 26.14
CA PRO A 211 15.20 2.46 26.95
C PRO A 211 15.72 3.80 26.40
N THR A 212 16.80 3.78 25.62
CA THR A 212 17.37 4.97 24.97
C THR A 212 16.60 5.39 23.72
N PHE A 213 15.84 4.47 23.10
CA PHE A 213 15.23 4.69 21.80
C PHE A 213 13.72 4.38 21.85
N THR A 214 12.90 5.32 21.42
CA THR A 214 11.43 5.18 21.42
C THR A 214 10.89 4.23 20.32
N VAL A 215 11.77 3.63 19.51
CA VAL A 215 11.42 2.82 18.33
C VAL A 215 11.85 1.35 18.53
N PRO A 216 11.02 0.35 18.15
CA PRO A 216 11.36 -1.07 18.27
C PRO A 216 12.39 -1.54 17.24
N LEU A 217 13.68 -1.43 17.58
CA LEU A 217 14.80 -1.70 16.64
C LEU A 217 14.85 -3.14 16.14
N ASN A 218 14.52 -4.12 16.97
CA ASN A 218 14.53 -5.53 16.56
C ASN A 218 13.47 -5.80 15.48
N ALA A 219 12.27 -5.25 15.66
CA ALA A 219 11.19 -5.35 14.67
C ALA A 219 11.52 -4.59 13.38
N LEU A 220 12.18 -3.43 13.49
CA LEU A 220 12.66 -2.65 12.34
C LEU A 220 13.68 -3.43 11.51
N CYS A 221 14.72 -3.98 12.17
CA CYS A 221 15.77 -4.75 11.51
C CYS A 221 15.20 -6.00 10.83
N MET A 222 14.32 -6.74 11.51
CA MET A 222 13.64 -7.90 10.91
C MET A 222 12.84 -7.49 9.67
N SER A 223 12.08 -6.40 9.74
CA SER A 223 11.29 -5.90 8.62
C SER A 223 12.17 -5.51 7.43
N LEU A 224 13.28 -4.81 7.68
CA LEU A 224 14.26 -4.44 6.64
C LEU A 224 14.88 -5.68 5.99
N VAL A 225 15.33 -6.66 6.77
CA VAL A 225 15.92 -7.90 6.24
C VAL A 225 14.92 -8.63 5.36
N ILE A 226 13.67 -8.80 5.81
CA ILE A 226 12.63 -9.49 5.02
C ILE A 226 12.34 -8.73 3.73
N VAL A 227 12.16 -7.40 3.79
CA VAL A 227 11.90 -6.58 2.60
C VAL A 227 13.08 -6.63 1.62
N SER A 228 14.32 -6.60 2.10
CA SER A 228 15.51 -6.74 1.26
C SER A 228 15.57 -8.12 0.59
N LEU A 229 15.25 -9.20 1.33
CA LEU A 229 15.20 -10.56 0.77
C LEU A 229 14.09 -10.70 -0.28
N LEU A 230 12.92 -10.13 -0.05
CA LEU A 230 11.83 -10.10 -1.03
C LEU A 230 12.21 -9.29 -2.27
N SER A 231 12.96 -8.20 -2.10
CA SER A 231 13.43 -7.36 -3.21
C SER A 231 14.46 -8.07 -4.10
N LEU A 232 15.30 -8.95 -3.52
CA LEU A 232 16.27 -9.77 -4.26
C LEU A 232 15.60 -10.76 -5.23
N ILE A 233 14.34 -11.14 -5.01
CA ILE A 233 13.58 -12.02 -5.91
C ILE A 233 13.48 -11.41 -7.31
N ASN A 234 13.41 -10.07 -7.42
CA ASN A 234 13.32 -9.39 -8.70
C ASN A 234 14.53 -9.64 -9.62
N ILE A 235 15.71 -9.97 -9.05
CA ILE A 235 16.91 -10.33 -9.83
C ILE A 235 16.71 -11.67 -10.55
N GLY A 236 16.03 -12.63 -9.91
CA GLY A 236 15.80 -13.95 -10.48
C GLY A 236 14.54 -14.04 -11.34
N SER A 237 13.45 -13.38 -10.93
CA SER A 237 12.18 -13.40 -11.66
C SER A 237 11.31 -12.19 -11.32
N SER A 238 11.10 -11.32 -12.30
CA SER A 238 10.12 -10.22 -12.22
C SER A 238 8.69 -10.73 -12.09
N VAL A 239 8.39 -11.91 -12.66
CA VAL A 239 7.08 -12.58 -12.53
C VAL A 239 6.80 -12.95 -11.07
N ALA A 240 7.78 -13.55 -10.39
CA ALA A 240 7.65 -13.91 -8.98
C ALA A 240 7.50 -12.67 -8.09
N PHE A 241 8.27 -11.62 -8.35
CA PHE A 241 8.15 -10.35 -7.62
C PHE A 241 6.77 -9.71 -7.81
N ASN A 242 6.27 -9.63 -9.05
CA ASN A 242 4.94 -9.10 -9.35
C ASN A 242 3.83 -9.93 -8.70
N ALA A 243 3.98 -11.26 -8.64
CA ALA A 243 3.04 -12.13 -7.94
C ALA A 243 2.97 -11.84 -6.42
N ILE A 244 4.11 -11.53 -5.79
CA ILE A 244 4.17 -11.13 -4.37
C ILE A 244 3.54 -9.75 -4.15
N MET A 245 3.74 -8.80 -5.06
CA MET A 245 3.10 -7.49 -4.99
C MET A 245 1.57 -7.58 -5.14
N SER A 246 1.11 -8.44 -6.06
CA SER A 246 -0.31 -8.77 -6.24
C SER A 246 -0.89 -9.43 -5.00
N LEU A 247 -0.18 -10.40 -4.42
CA LEU A 247 -0.53 -11.06 -3.15
C LEU A 247 -0.73 -10.06 -2.01
N GLY A 248 0.17 -9.09 -1.85
CA GLY A 248 0.07 -8.09 -0.79
C GLY A 248 -1.23 -7.29 -0.86
N THR A 249 -1.77 -7.10 -2.07
CA THR A 249 -3.06 -6.43 -2.28
C THR A 249 -4.22 -7.34 -1.92
N ALA A 250 -4.19 -8.59 -2.36
CA ALA A 250 -5.20 -9.58 -2.01
C ALA A 250 -5.29 -9.81 -0.49
N ALA A 251 -4.14 -9.82 0.20
CA ALA A 251 -4.05 -9.93 1.65
C ALA A 251 -4.58 -8.69 2.39
N LEU A 252 -4.32 -7.48 1.86
CA LEU A 252 -4.88 -6.25 2.41
C LEU A 252 -6.42 -6.24 2.28
N LEU A 253 -6.92 -6.58 1.08
CA LEU A 253 -8.36 -6.65 0.79
C LEU A 253 -9.06 -7.68 1.68
N SER A 254 -8.48 -8.88 1.84
CA SER A 254 -9.07 -9.89 2.72
C SER A 254 -9.11 -9.43 4.18
N SER A 255 -8.08 -8.74 4.67
CA SER A 255 -8.06 -8.15 6.01
C SER A 255 -9.20 -7.14 6.22
N TYR A 256 -9.45 -6.26 5.24
CA TYR A 256 -10.57 -5.32 5.30
C TYR A 256 -11.92 -6.01 5.26
N ILE A 257 -12.12 -6.97 4.36
CA ILE A 257 -13.37 -7.74 4.26
C ILE A 257 -13.67 -8.44 5.59
N ILE A 258 -12.68 -9.13 6.17
CA ILE A 258 -12.83 -9.84 7.45
C ILE A 258 -13.17 -8.85 8.56
N SER A 259 -12.44 -7.74 8.67
CA SER A 259 -12.62 -6.75 9.74
C SER A 259 -14.01 -6.09 9.69
N ILE A 260 -14.43 -5.63 8.52
CA ILE A 260 -15.74 -5.00 8.32
C ILE A 260 -16.86 -6.02 8.57
N THR A 261 -16.69 -7.26 8.08
CA THR A 261 -17.66 -8.34 8.31
C THR A 261 -17.81 -8.67 9.79
N CYS A 262 -16.72 -8.76 10.56
CA CYS A 262 -16.77 -8.99 12.00
C CYS A 262 -17.54 -7.88 12.74
N VAL A 263 -17.27 -6.61 12.43
CA VAL A 263 -18.00 -5.48 13.02
C VAL A 263 -19.48 -5.51 12.62
N ARG A 264 -19.78 -5.79 11.36
CA ARG A 264 -21.15 -5.87 10.84
C ARG A 264 -21.95 -7.00 11.48
N LEU A 265 -21.34 -8.17 11.65
CA LEU A 265 -21.92 -9.33 12.34
C LEU A 265 -22.18 -9.02 13.82
N ARG A 266 -21.24 -8.35 14.50
CA ARG A 266 -21.39 -7.94 15.90
C ARG A 266 -22.58 -6.99 16.08
N ARG A 267 -22.74 -6.01 15.18
CA ARG A 267 -23.90 -5.11 15.14
C ARG A 267 -25.21 -5.85 14.85
N TRP A 268 -25.19 -6.78 13.89
CA TRP A 268 -26.38 -7.57 13.55
C TRP A 268 -26.85 -8.45 14.72
N ARG A 269 -25.92 -8.97 15.51
CA ARG A 269 -26.19 -9.76 16.73
C ARG A 269 -26.49 -8.90 17.96
N ASN A 270 -26.64 -7.58 17.82
CA ASN A 270 -26.85 -6.62 18.92
C ASN A 270 -25.81 -6.71 20.06
N GLN A 271 -24.58 -7.11 19.74
CA GLN A 271 -23.51 -7.16 20.71
C GLN A 271 -22.92 -5.75 20.91
N PRO A 272 -22.59 -5.35 22.16
CA PRO A 272 -22.09 -4.01 22.44
C PRO A 272 -20.76 -3.78 21.74
N LEU A 273 -20.63 -2.63 21.08
CA LEU A 273 -19.37 -2.09 20.57
C LEU A 273 -18.86 -1.00 21.54
N PRO A 274 -17.53 -0.76 21.60
CA PRO A 274 -16.99 0.35 22.38
C PRO A 274 -17.64 1.68 21.97
N PRO A 275 -17.84 2.62 22.92
CA PRO A 275 -18.42 3.92 22.60
C PRO A 275 -17.51 4.67 21.62
N ALA A 276 -18.10 5.23 20.56
CA ALA A 276 -17.40 6.01 19.55
C ALA A 276 -17.97 7.43 19.50
N ARG A 277 -17.10 8.45 19.50
CA ARG A 277 -17.50 9.86 19.35
C ARG A 277 -17.93 10.21 17.93
N TRP A 278 -17.43 9.47 16.95
CA TRP A 278 -17.80 9.61 15.55
C TRP A 278 -18.54 8.36 15.08
N THR A 279 -19.71 8.55 14.46
CA THR A 279 -20.53 7.47 13.91
C THR A 279 -21.29 7.97 12.70
N MET A 280 -21.46 7.11 11.69
CA MET A 280 -22.34 7.39 10.53
C MET A 280 -23.83 7.11 10.86
N GLY A 281 -24.14 6.78 12.12
CA GLY A 281 -25.50 6.55 12.60
C GLY A 281 -26.21 5.42 11.84
N ARG A 282 -27.38 5.73 11.29
CA ARG A 282 -28.24 4.74 10.59
C ARG A 282 -27.66 4.26 9.25
N PHE A 283 -26.71 5.00 8.67
CA PHE A 283 -26.11 4.64 7.39
C PHE A 283 -24.99 3.59 7.54
N THR A 284 -24.44 3.36 8.73
CA THR A 284 -23.33 2.42 8.90
C THR A 284 -23.61 1.01 8.36
N PRO A 285 -24.76 0.37 8.68
CA PRO A 285 -25.01 -0.99 8.19
C PRO A 285 -25.12 -1.07 6.66
N PHE A 286 -25.58 0.00 6.01
CA PHE A 286 -25.65 0.09 4.55
C PHE A 286 -24.26 0.23 3.95
N VAL A 287 -23.45 1.16 4.47
CA VAL A 287 -22.06 1.37 4.04
C VAL A 287 -21.24 0.09 4.22
N ASP A 288 -21.32 -0.55 5.39
CA ASP A 288 -20.61 -1.81 5.66
C ASP A 288 -20.96 -2.88 4.62
N THR A 289 -22.25 -3.06 4.30
CA THR A 289 -22.70 -4.07 3.34
C THR A 289 -22.25 -3.75 1.91
N VAL A 290 -22.35 -2.49 1.48
CA VAL A 290 -21.86 -2.06 0.15
C VAL A 290 -20.34 -2.22 0.07
N SER A 291 -19.60 -1.84 1.11
CA SER A 291 -18.15 -2.01 1.19
C SER A 291 -17.74 -3.47 1.08
N ILE A 292 -18.39 -4.38 1.80
CA ILE A 292 -18.11 -5.82 1.68
C ILE A 292 -18.35 -6.30 0.25
N LEU A 293 -19.48 -5.96 -0.36
CA LEU A 293 -19.83 -6.41 -1.71
C LEU A 293 -18.81 -5.90 -2.76
N VAL A 294 -18.47 -4.62 -2.71
CA VAL A 294 -17.50 -4.02 -3.64
C VAL A 294 -16.12 -4.62 -3.41
N LEU A 295 -15.65 -4.71 -2.17
CA LEU A 295 -14.34 -5.30 -1.85
C LEU A 295 -14.27 -6.77 -2.25
N SER A 296 -15.35 -7.54 -2.09
CA SER A 296 -15.40 -8.95 -2.52
C SER A 296 -15.27 -9.10 -4.04
N ILE A 297 -15.94 -8.26 -4.83
CA ILE A 297 -15.80 -8.27 -6.29
C ILE A 297 -14.36 -7.97 -6.68
N ILE A 298 -13.79 -6.91 -6.11
CA ILE A 298 -12.41 -6.49 -6.36
C ILE A 298 -11.42 -7.59 -5.97
N TRP A 299 -11.64 -8.22 -4.82
CA TRP A 299 -10.79 -9.29 -4.31
C TRP A 299 -10.75 -10.49 -5.26
N VAL A 300 -11.90 -10.88 -5.84
CA VAL A 300 -11.95 -11.95 -6.85
C VAL A 300 -11.15 -11.56 -8.09
N PHE A 301 -11.38 -10.37 -8.65
CA PHE A 301 -10.67 -9.91 -9.85
C PHE A 301 -9.18 -9.63 -9.60
N SER A 302 -8.74 -9.41 -8.36
CA SER A 302 -7.32 -9.24 -8.03
C SER A 302 -6.47 -10.49 -8.31
N PHE A 303 -7.09 -11.67 -8.36
CA PHE A 303 -6.43 -12.93 -8.72
C PHE A 303 -6.46 -13.22 -10.23
N PHE A 304 -7.24 -12.47 -11.02
CA PHE A 304 -7.32 -12.69 -12.46
C PHE A 304 -6.03 -12.21 -13.16
N PRO A 305 -5.62 -12.90 -14.24
CA PRO A 305 -4.58 -12.40 -15.14
C PRO A 305 -5.11 -11.24 -15.99
N LEU A 306 -4.21 -10.45 -16.57
CA LEU A 306 -4.57 -9.34 -17.47
C LEU A 306 -5.03 -9.82 -18.86
N THR A 307 -4.53 -10.97 -19.32
CA THR A 307 -4.85 -11.57 -20.61
C THR A 307 -5.61 -12.88 -20.45
N GLU A 308 -6.54 -13.17 -21.36
CA GLU A 308 -7.32 -14.41 -21.39
C GLU A 308 -6.41 -15.63 -21.59
N LYS A 309 -5.49 -15.54 -22.56
CA LYS A 309 -4.50 -16.59 -22.81
C LYS A 309 -3.34 -16.46 -21.83
N VAL A 310 -3.26 -17.41 -20.91
CA VAL A 310 -2.28 -17.41 -19.82
C VAL A 310 -1.10 -18.34 -20.14
N ASN A 311 0.10 -17.79 -20.04
CA ASN A 311 1.36 -18.52 -20.01
C ASN A 311 1.94 -18.46 -18.59
N PRO A 312 2.92 -19.30 -18.22
CA PRO A 312 3.56 -19.24 -16.90
C PRO A 312 4.12 -17.86 -16.53
N THR A 313 4.44 -17.03 -17.53
CA THR A 313 4.94 -15.67 -17.36
C THR A 313 3.83 -14.60 -17.24
N SER A 314 2.63 -14.84 -17.79
CA SER A 314 1.50 -13.89 -17.72
C SER A 314 0.46 -14.26 -16.65
N MET A 315 0.57 -15.45 -16.05
CA MET A 315 -0.33 -15.89 -15.00
C MET A 315 -0.09 -15.14 -13.69
N ASN A 316 -1.19 -14.74 -13.06
CA ASN A 316 -1.17 -14.14 -11.73
C ASN A 316 -1.04 -15.24 -10.66
N TRP A 317 0.21 -15.60 -10.32
CA TRP A 317 0.52 -16.65 -9.34
C TRP A 317 0.16 -16.30 -7.88
N SER A 318 -0.37 -15.10 -7.63
CA SER A 318 -0.77 -14.66 -6.29
C SER A 318 -1.78 -15.60 -5.64
N VAL A 319 -2.67 -16.24 -6.40
CA VAL A 319 -3.68 -17.18 -5.87
C VAL A 319 -3.05 -18.38 -5.17
N VAL A 320 -1.98 -18.95 -5.75
CA VAL A 320 -1.28 -20.12 -5.19
C VAL A 320 -0.52 -19.70 -3.93
N ILE A 321 0.19 -18.57 -4.01
CA ILE A 321 0.96 -18.06 -2.87
C ILE A 321 0.02 -17.67 -1.72
N PHE A 322 -1.12 -17.04 -2.02
CA PHE A 322 -2.12 -16.66 -1.03
C PHE A 322 -2.72 -17.88 -0.33
N GLY A 323 -3.10 -18.91 -1.08
CA GLY A 323 -3.57 -20.18 -0.52
C GLY A 323 -2.52 -20.83 0.38
N GLY A 324 -1.25 -20.83 -0.04
CA GLY A 324 -0.13 -21.34 0.77
C GLY A 324 0.07 -20.55 2.06
N VAL A 325 0.04 -19.22 2.00
CA VAL A 325 0.19 -18.35 3.19
C VAL A 325 -0.97 -18.55 4.17
N ILE A 326 -2.21 -18.66 3.69
CA ILE A 326 -3.36 -18.97 4.54
C ILE A 326 -3.20 -20.34 5.20
N LEU A 327 -2.81 -21.37 4.44
CA LEU A 327 -2.61 -22.71 4.96
C LEU A 327 -1.55 -22.70 6.08
N LEU A 328 -0.39 -22.09 5.83
CA LEU A 328 0.68 -21.94 6.82
C LEU A 328 0.21 -21.18 8.06
N SER A 329 -0.56 -20.11 7.88
CA SER A 329 -1.12 -19.31 8.98
C SER A 329 -2.12 -20.10 9.81
N LEU A 330 -2.99 -20.91 9.19
CA LEU A 330 -3.92 -21.78 9.89
C LEU A 330 -3.20 -22.89 10.67
N VAL A 331 -2.18 -23.50 10.08
CA VAL A 331 -1.33 -24.49 10.75
C VAL A 331 -0.63 -23.85 11.96
N TYR A 332 -0.02 -22.69 11.79
CA TYR A 332 0.61 -21.94 12.88
C TYR A 332 -0.39 -21.59 13.99
N TYR A 333 -1.59 -21.14 13.62
CA TYR A 333 -2.63 -20.80 14.57
C TYR A 333 -3.05 -22.00 15.42
N GLN A 334 -3.28 -23.17 14.79
CA GLN A 334 -3.72 -24.37 15.50
C GLN A 334 -2.61 -24.96 16.39
N LEU A 335 -1.36 -24.94 15.94
CA LEU A 335 -0.25 -25.53 16.68
C LEU A 335 0.21 -24.67 17.86
N HIS A 336 0.31 -23.35 17.67
CA HIS A 336 0.93 -22.43 18.60
C HIS A 336 0.02 -21.27 19.01
N ALA A 337 -0.47 -20.47 18.06
CA ALA A 337 -1.09 -19.18 18.40
C ALA A 337 -2.35 -19.33 19.28
N LYS A 338 -3.20 -20.35 19.03
CA LYS A 338 -4.39 -20.63 19.84
C LYS A 338 -4.10 -20.85 21.34
N LYS A 339 -2.88 -21.30 21.68
CA LYS A 339 -2.48 -21.60 23.07
C LYS A 339 -1.87 -20.40 23.78
N VAL A 340 -1.24 -19.49 23.02
CA VAL A 340 -0.38 -18.41 23.56
C VAL A 340 -1.01 -17.03 23.38
N TYR A 341 -1.70 -16.81 22.27
CA TYR A 341 -2.32 -15.54 21.92
C TYR A 341 -3.58 -15.31 22.77
N LYS A 342 -3.50 -14.33 23.65
CA LYS A 342 -4.68 -13.73 24.30
C LYS A 342 -4.92 -12.40 23.58
N GLY A 343 -6.19 -12.13 23.23
CA GLY A 343 -6.56 -10.91 22.51
C GLY A 343 -6.03 -9.63 23.17
N PRO A 344 -6.08 -8.50 22.44
CA PRO A 344 -5.30 -7.30 22.76
C PRO A 344 -5.43 -6.93 24.23
N VAL A 345 -4.28 -6.82 24.90
CA VAL A 345 -4.22 -6.49 26.32
C VAL A 345 -4.78 -5.08 26.46
N THR A 346 -5.94 -4.92 27.09
CA THR A 346 -6.54 -3.62 27.42
C THR A 346 -5.70 -2.93 28.49
N ARG A 347 -4.47 -2.51 28.17
CA ARG A 347 -3.72 -1.58 29.00
C ARG A 347 -4.02 -0.17 28.51
N VAL A 348 -5.22 0.30 28.84
CA VAL A 348 -5.43 1.73 29.00
C VAL A 348 -4.88 2.04 30.40
N ASN A 349 -3.58 2.26 30.51
CA ASN A 349 -3.09 3.02 31.65
C ASN A 349 -3.57 4.44 31.41
N VAL A 350 -4.78 4.72 31.91
CA VAL A 350 -5.19 6.07 32.25
C VAL A 350 -4.04 6.60 33.10
N MET A 351 -3.26 7.54 32.56
CA MET A 351 -2.37 8.34 33.38
C MET A 351 -3.27 8.92 34.47
N ALA A 352 -3.12 8.37 35.68
CA ALA A 352 -3.82 8.84 36.85
C ALA A 352 -3.29 10.25 37.14
N GLU A 353 -4.22 11.20 37.09
CA GLU A 353 -4.16 12.60 37.54
C GLU A 353 -3.20 13.56 36.84
#